data_AF-A0A7K4WSG0-F1
#
_entry.id   AF-A0A7K4WSG0-F1
#
_cell.length_a   1.000
_cell.length_b   1.000
_cell.length_c   1.000
_cell.angle_alpha   90.00
_cell.angle_beta   90.00
_cell.angle_gamma   90.00
#
_symmetry.space_group_name_H-M   'P 1'
#
loop_
_entity.id
_entity.type
_entity.pdbx_description
1 polymer ?
#
loop_
_entity_poly.entity_id
_entity_poly.type
_entity_poly.pdbx_seq_one_letter_code
_entity_poly.pdbx_strand_id
1 'polypeptide(L)' 'RGQDRCRHYMIQVQPNARYIILREDRAHASLTALVRYHQTVGIQPFMEILTVPCVQ' A
#
# COMPACT_ATOMS: atom_id res chain seq x y z
N ARG A 1 -8.75 4.22 7.68
CA ARG A 1 -8.90 5.70 7.57
C ARG A 1 -7.69 6.30 8.27
N GLY A 2 -6.98 7.23 7.62
CA GLY A 2 -5.95 8.02 8.33
C GLY A 2 -6.62 8.92 9.38
N GLN A 3 -5.85 9.43 10.34
CA GLN A 3 -6.40 10.19 11.48
C GLN A 3 -7.27 11.37 11.04
N ASP A 4 -6.87 12.09 9.98
CA ASP A 4 -7.55 13.34 9.57
C ASP A 4 -8.18 13.28 8.17
N ARG A 5 -7.75 12.36 7.29
CA ARG A 5 -8.17 12.32 5.88
C ARG A 5 -7.91 10.98 5.20
N CYS A 6 -8.60 10.77 4.09
CA CYS A 6 -8.28 9.69 3.15
C CYS A 6 -6.96 10.01 2.42
N ARG A 7 -6.07 9.01 2.35
CA ARG A 7 -4.82 9.08 1.59
C ARG A 7 -4.94 8.17 0.38
N HIS A 8 -4.58 8.71 -0.77
CA HIS A 8 -4.67 8.00 -2.05
C HIS A 8 -3.25 7.66 -2.51
N TYR A 9 -3.00 6.37 -2.73
CA TYR A 9 -1.71 5.86 -3.20
C TYR A 9 -1.92 5.22 -4.57
N MET A 10 -1.09 5.60 -5.55
CA MET A 10 -1.13 4.98 -6.87
C MET A 10 -0.28 3.71 -6.86
N ILE A 11 -0.89 2.60 -7.25
CA ILE A 11 -0.20 1.32 -7.43
C ILE A 11 0.11 1.14 -8.91
N GLN A 12 1.39 1.00 -9.23
CA GLN A 12 1.85 0.68 -10.58
C GLN A 12 2.12 -0.82 -10.70
N VAL A 13 1.75 -1.39 -11.85
CA VAL A 13 2.15 -2.73 -12.25
C VAL A 13 3.41 -2.65 -13.09
N GLN A 14 4.48 -3.32 -12.63
CA GLN A 14 5.76 -3.40 -13.33
C GLN A 14 5.71 -4.47 -14.44
N PRO A 15 6.62 -4.43 -15.44
CA PRO A 15 6.68 -5.42 -16.52
C PRO A 15 6.86 -6.87 -16.04
N ASN A 16 7.41 -7.08 -14.85
CA ASN A 16 7.56 -8.39 -14.20
C ASN A 16 6.30 -8.83 -13.42
N ALA A 17 5.15 -8.21 -13.68
CA ALA A 17 3.86 -8.44 -13.01
C ALA A 17 3.89 -8.22 -11.48
N ARG A 18 4.81 -7.37 -10.99
CA ARG A 18 4.85 -6.96 -9.58
C ARG A 18 4.15 -5.62 -9.37
N TYR A 19 3.64 -5.43 -8.16
CA TYR A 19 2.89 -4.26 -7.73
C TYR A 19 3.76 -3.38 -6.83
N ILE A 20 3.88 -2.10 -7.16
CA ILE A 20 4.66 -1.13 -6.39
C ILE A 20 3.82 0.12 -6.13
N ILE A 21 3.88 0.66 -4.91
CA ILE A 21 3.35 1.99 -4.64
C ILE A 21 4.34 3.00 -5.25
N LEU A 22 3.85 3.94 -6.05
CA LEU A 22 4.72 4.94 -6.68
C LEU A 22 5.59 5.63 -5.63
N ARG A 23 6.89 5.73 -5.92
CA ARG A 23 7.93 6.32 -5.06
C ARG A 23 8.35 5.49 -3.84
N GLU A 24 7.83 4.28 -3.66
CA GLU A 24 8.45 3.31 -2.76
C GLU A 24 9.53 2.49 -3.48
N ASP A 25 10.37 1.83 -2.69
CA ASP A 25 11.46 0.96 -3.14
C ASP A 25 11.06 -0.52 -3.21
N ARG A 26 9.89 -0.89 -2.65
CA ARG A 26 9.46 -2.27 -2.52
C ARG A 26 8.35 -2.65 -3.50
N ALA A 27 8.63 -3.64 -4.32
CA ALA A 27 7.64 -4.28 -5.19
C ALA A 27 7.12 -5.59 -4.58
N HIS A 28 5.83 -5.87 -4.75
CA HIS A 28 5.12 -7.04 -4.21
C HIS A 28 4.64 -7.96 -5.33
N ALA A 29 4.55 -9.27 -5.06
CA ALA A 29 4.10 -10.25 -6.06
C ALA A 29 2.57 -10.21 -6.32
N SER A 30 1.78 -9.64 -5.40
CA SER A 30 0.34 -9.49 -5.54
C SER A 30 -0.18 -8.32 -4.70
N LEU A 31 -1.40 -7.84 -5.00
CA LEU A 31 -2.08 -6.83 -4.17
C LEU A 31 -2.30 -7.32 -2.73
N THR A 32 -2.60 -8.60 -2.54
CA THR A 32 -2.74 -9.19 -1.20
C THR A 32 -1.43 -9.13 -0.42
N ALA A 33 -0.29 -9.41 -1.07
CA ALA A 33 1.02 -9.32 -0.43
C ALA A 33 1.41 -7.87 -0.09
N LEU A 34 1.04 -6.92 -0.94
CA LEU A 34 1.19 -5.48 -0.69
C LEU A 34 0.38 -5.05 0.53
N VAL A 35 -0.92 -5.40 0.58
CA VAL A 35 -1.79 -5.07 1.71
C VAL A 35 -1.25 -5.67 3.01
N ARG A 36 -0.88 -6.96 3.01
CA ARG A 36 -0.35 -7.64 4.19
C ARG A 36 0.94 -6.99 4.70
N TYR A 37 1.83 -6.59 3.81
CA TYR A 37 3.06 -5.90 4.20
C TYR A 37 2.75 -4.55 4.89
N HIS A 38 1.83 -3.77 4.32
CA HIS A 38 1.48 -2.48 4.87
C HIS A 38 0.56 -2.53 6.10
N GLN A 39 0.17 -3.72 6.55
CA GLN A 39 -0.44 -3.89 7.87
C GLN A 39 0.56 -3.75 9.02
N THR A 40 1.85 -3.98 8.75
CA THR A 40 2.92 -3.85 9.77
C THR A 40 3.92 -2.76 9.43
N VAL A 41 4.05 -2.39 8.14
CA VAL A 41 4.96 -1.34 7.68
C VAL A 41 4.20 -0.15 7.15
N GLY A 42 4.49 1.03 7.70
CA GLY A 42 3.85 2.27 7.27
C GLY A 42 4.15 2.62 5.80
N ILE A 43 3.17 3.23 5.13
CA ILE A 43 3.31 3.68 3.73
C ILE A 43 3.89 5.10 3.70
N GLN A 44 4.95 5.31 2.91
CA GLN A 44 5.56 6.63 2.76
C GLN A 44 4.60 7.65 2.11
N PRO A 45 4.66 8.95 2.46
CA PRO A 45 5.55 9.59 3.45
C PRO A 45 4.97 9.63 4.87
N PHE A 46 3.75 9.13 5.08
CA PHE A 46 3.01 9.35 6.32
C PHE A 46 3.21 8.26 7.36
N MET A 47 3.79 7.13 6.96
CA MET A 47 4.12 6.00 7.82
C MET A 47 2.90 5.40 8.55
N GLU A 48 1.70 5.60 8.00
CA GLU A 48 0.47 4.97 8.48
C GLU A 48 0.36 3.53 7.96
N ILE A 49 -0.10 2.64 8.81
CA ILE A 49 -0.37 1.23 8.48
C ILE A 49 -1.83 1.01 8.08
N LEU A 50 -2.06 -0.01 7.25
CA LEU A 50 -3.39 -0.50 6.91
C LEU A 50 -3.93 -1.31 8.07
N THR A 51 -5.11 -0.95 8.58
CA THR A 51 -5.70 -1.61 9.74
C THR A 51 -6.86 -2.51 9.34
N VAL A 52 -8.06 -1.93 9.27
CA VAL A 52 -9.30 -2.66 8.98
C VAL A 52 -9.70 -2.38 7.52
N PRO A 53 -9.96 -3.43 6.72
CA PRO A 53 -10.50 -3.24 5.37
C PRO A 53 -11.89 -2.61 5.42
N CYS A 54 -12.25 -1.85 4.39
CA CYS A 54 -13.60 -1.31 4.26
C CYS A 54 -14.59 -2.41 3.88
N VAL A 55 -15.84 -2.30 4.34
CA VAL A 55 -16.97 -3.07 3.80
C VAL A 55 -17.38 -2.50 2.44
N GLN A 56 -17.94 -3.36 1.58
CA GLN A 56 -18.33 -2.99 0.21
C GLN A 56 -19.72 -2.35 0.16
#